data_AF-A0A3D3IUF9-F1
#
_entry.id   AF-A0A3D3IUF9-F1
#
_cell.length_a   1.000
_cell.length_b   1.000
_cell.length_c   1.000
_cell.angle_alpha   90.00
_cell.angle_beta   90.00
_cell.angle_gamma   90.00
#
_symmetry.space_group_name_H-M   'P 1'
#
loop_
_entity.id
_entity.type
_entity.pdbx_description
1 polymer ?
#
loop_
_entity_poly.entity_id
_entity_poly.type
_entity_poly.pdbx_seq_one_letter_code
_entity_poly.pdbx_strand_id
1 'polypeptide(L)' 'GDRSGVPIEPFLTDQWFVKADVLAKPALEAVETGKTKFVPKNWENTYFEWMRNIQPWCISRQLWWGHQIPA' A
#
# COMPACT_ATOMS: atom_id res chain seq x y z
N GLY A 1 -8.14 10.25 13.48
CA GLY A 1 -8.21 9.44 12.24
C GLY A 1 -9.07 8.21 12.49
N ASP A 2 -9.11 7.28 11.55
CA ASP A 2 -9.97 6.08 11.57
C ASP A 2 -10.05 5.38 12.95
N ARG A 3 -8.92 5.23 13.65
CA ARG A 3 -8.86 4.57 14.98
C ARG A 3 -9.28 5.44 16.17
N SER A 4 -9.21 6.77 16.06
CA SER A 4 -9.44 7.70 17.18
C SER A 4 -10.65 8.60 17.01
N GLY A 5 -11.26 8.65 15.82
CA GLY A 5 -12.38 9.55 15.50
C GLY A 5 -12.04 11.04 15.41
N VAL A 6 -10.82 11.45 15.76
CA VAL A 6 -10.38 12.87 15.71
C VAL A 6 -10.04 13.29 14.27
N PRO A 7 -10.28 14.54 13.84
CA PRO A 7 -9.82 15.03 12.54
C PRO A 7 -8.33 14.81 12.31
N ILE A 8 -7.93 14.56 11.07
CA ILE A 8 -6.52 14.43 10.67
C ILE A 8 -6.07 15.77 10.08
N GLU A 9 -4.96 16.30 10.59
CA GLU A 9 -4.35 17.51 10.07
C GLU A 9 -3.12 17.17 9.22
N PRO A 10 -2.97 17.75 8.02
CA PRO A 10 -1.80 17.53 7.17
C PRO A 10 -0.59 18.31 7.71
N PHE A 11 0.55 17.65 7.81
CA PHE A 11 1.81 18.27 8.22
C PHE A 11 2.99 17.72 7.42
N LEU A 12 3.86 18.59 6.91
CA LEU A 12 5.01 18.21 6.11
C LEU A 12 6.19 17.83 6.99
N THR A 13 6.67 16.60 6.85
CA THR A 13 7.83 16.06 7.57
C THR A 13 8.55 15.06 6.68
N ASP A 14 9.84 14.85 6.95
CA ASP A 14 10.58 13.78 6.29
C ASP A 14 10.09 12.42 6.81
N GLN A 15 9.71 11.56 5.87
CA GLN A 15 9.15 10.23 6.16
C GLN A 15 9.78 9.20 5.22
N TRP A 16 9.77 7.95 5.64
CA TRP A 16 10.23 6.83 4.82
C TRP A 16 9.11 6.33 3.93
N PHE A 17 9.37 6.29 2.63
CA PHE A 17 8.43 5.82 1.61
C PHE A 17 8.99 4.64 0.84
N VAL A 18 8.10 3.73 0.48
CA VAL A 18 8.38 2.64 -0.44
C VAL A 18 7.86 3.01 -1.83
N LYS A 19 8.69 2.76 -2.85
CA LYS A 19 8.31 2.85 -4.28
C LYS A 19 7.33 1.73 -4.64
N ALA A 20 6.07 1.96 -4.32
CA ALA A 20 5.00 0.97 -4.44
C ALA A 20 4.70 0.60 -5.91
N ASP A 21 4.92 1.51 -6.84
CA ASP A 21 4.80 1.31 -8.29
C ASP A 21 5.73 0.19 -8.79
N VAL A 22 6.96 0.12 -8.26
CA VAL A 22 7.93 -0.93 -8.61
C VAL A 22 7.49 -2.27 -8.03
N LEU A 23 7.01 -2.27 -6.77
CA LEU A 23 6.54 -3.48 -6.10
C LEU A 23 5.24 -4.04 -6.70
N ALA A 24 4.40 -3.17 -7.27
CA ALA A 24 3.14 -3.57 -7.87
C ALA A 24 3.32 -4.39 -9.15
N LYS A 25 4.39 -4.15 -9.94
CA LYS A 25 4.66 -4.83 -11.22
C LYS A 25 4.66 -6.37 -11.13
N PRO A 26 5.49 -7.01 -10.29
CA PRO A 26 5.49 -8.47 -10.18
C PRO A 26 4.15 -9.02 -9.65
N ALA A 27 3.46 -8.26 -8.79
CA ALA A 27 2.17 -8.64 -8.26
C ALA A 27 1.04 -8.56 -9.31
N LEU A 28 1.11 -7.59 -10.21
CA LEU A 28 0.23 -7.49 -11.38
C LEU A 28 0.47 -8.65 -12.34
N GLU A 29 1.73 -8.90 -12.70
CA GLU A 29 2.10 -9.99 -13.61
C GLU A 29 1.64 -11.36 -13.07
N ALA A 30 1.77 -11.60 -11.77
CA ALA A 30 1.32 -12.85 -11.16
C ALA A 30 -0.19 -13.11 -11.35
N VAL A 31 -1.01 -12.06 -11.36
CA VAL A 31 -2.46 -12.17 -11.56
C VAL A 31 -2.78 -12.24 -13.05
N GLU A 32 -2.14 -11.43 -13.88
CA GLU A 32 -2.34 -11.44 -15.35
C GLU A 32 -1.93 -12.77 -15.98
N THR A 33 -0.86 -13.40 -15.49
CA THR A 33 -0.40 -14.73 -15.93
C THR A 33 -1.16 -15.88 -15.29
N GLY A 34 -2.09 -15.60 -14.36
CA GLY A 34 -2.90 -16.60 -13.67
C GLY A 34 -2.13 -17.46 -12.66
N LYS A 35 -0.90 -17.06 -12.27
CA LYS A 35 -0.15 -17.66 -11.15
C LYS A 35 -0.92 -17.48 -9.83
N THR A 36 -1.61 -16.34 -9.70
CA THR A 36 -2.55 -16.06 -8.62
C THR A 36 -3.94 -15.86 -9.22
N LYS A 37 -4.97 -16.44 -8.59
CA LYS A 37 -6.36 -16.38 -9.06
C LYS A 37 -7.26 -15.86 -7.96
N PHE A 38 -8.13 -14.90 -8.29
CA PHE A 38 -9.12 -14.41 -7.34
C PHE A 38 -10.40 -15.25 -7.41
N VAL A 39 -10.98 -15.49 -6.23
CA VAL A 39 -12.28 -16.12 -6.10
C VAL A 39 -13.14 -15.25 -5.18
N PRO A 40 -14.26 -14.66 -5.67
CA PRO A 40 -14.74 -14.68 -7.07
C PRO A 40 -13.86 -13.86 -8.04
N LYS A 41 -13.95 -14.15 -9.34
CA LYS A 41 -13.09 -13.56 -10.40
C LYS A 41 -13.25 -12.04 -10.56
N ASN A 42 -14.43 -11.50 -10.25
CA ASN A 42 -14.72 -10.07 -10.39
C ASN A 42 -13.79 -9.16 -9.56
N TRP A 43 -13.19 -9.66 -8.48
CA TRP A 43 -12.21 -8.94 -7.67
C TRP A 43 -10.93 -8.58 -8.41
N GLU A 44 -10.61 -9.27 -9.52
CA GLU A 44 -9.47 -8.92 -10.38
C GLU A 44 -9.56 -7.48 -10.87
N ASN A 45 -10.76 -7.01 -11.22
CA ASN A 45 -10.96 -5.65 -11.74
C ASN A 45 -10.60 -4.59 -10.67
N THR A 46 -11.12 -4.76 -9.46
CA THR A 46 -10.83 -3.85 -8.33
C THR A 46 -9.35 -3.90 -7.96
N TYR A 47 -8.76 -5.09 -7.96
CA TYR A 47 -7.33 -5.27 -7.71
C TYR A 47 -6.49 -4.52 -8.76
N PHE A 48 -6.78 -4.69 -10.05
CA PHE A 48 -6.06 -4.00 -11.12
C PHE A 48 -6.21 -2.49 -11.05
N GLU A 49 -7.41 -1.99 -10.74
CA GLU A 49 -7.65 -0.56 -10.57
C GLU A 49 -6.81 0.04 -9.43
N TRP A 50 -6.74 -0.65 -8.28
CA TRP A 50 -5.91 -0.24 -7.15
C TRP A 50 -4.42 -0.29 -7.47
N MET A 51 -3.95 -1.42 -8.01
CA MET A 51 -2.53 -1.67 -8.22
C MET A 51 -1.93 -0.81 -9.32
N ARG A 52 -2.71 -0.45 -10.35
CA ARG A 52 -2.25 0.44 -11.44
C ARG A 52 -2.17 1.91 -11.02
N ASN A 53 -2.94 2.33 -10.03
CA ASN A 53 -2.97 3.70 -9.52
C ASN A 53 -2.26 3.88 -8.17
N ILE A 54 -1.47 2.87 -7.75
CA ILE A 54 -0.85 2.85 -6.42
C ILE A 54 0.09 4.03 -6.20
N GLN A 55 -0.04 4.67 -5.04
CA GLN A 55 0.80 5.80 -4.63
C GLN A 55 1.97 5.31 -3.75
N PRO A 56 3.05 6.09 -3.61
CA PRO A 56 4.13 5.79 -2.69
C PRO A 56 3.60 5.50 -1.29
N TRP A 57 4.02 4.37 -0.71
CA TRP A 57 3.52 3.94 0.58
C TRP A 57 4.40 4.46 1.72
N CYS A 58 3.84 5.33 2.56
CA CYS A 58 4.50 5.76 3.79
C CYS A 58 4.57 4.60 4.79
N ILE A 59 5.79 4.20 5.16
CA ILE A 59 6.05 3.09 6.10
C ILE A 59 6.50 3.55 7.49
N SER A 60 6.98 4.79 7.64
CA SER A 60 7.33 5.34 8.94
C SER A 60 6.10 5.76 9.74
N ARG A 61 6.18 5.65 11.06
CA ARG A 61 5.10 6.01 11.99
C ARG A 61 5.71 6.59 13.26
N GLN A 62 5.07 7.63 13.80
CA GLN A 62 5.42 8.23 15.09
C GLN A 62 4.63 7.52 16.20
N LEU A 63 4.96 6.25 16.43
CA LEU A 63 4.33 5.40 17.44
C LEU A 63 5.39 4.83 18.37
N TRP A 64 5.01 4.56 19.62
CA TRP A 64 5.90 3.93 20.59
C TRP A 64 6.04 2.43 20.41
N TRP A 65 5.04 1.81 19.78
CA TRP A 65 4.97 0.37 19.57
C TRP A 65 5.08 0.02 18.08
N GLY A 66 6.02 -0.86 17.75
CA GLY A 66 6.31 -1.32 16.40
C GLY A 66 7.79 -1.70 16.23
N HIS A 67 8.14 -2.23 15.06
CA HIS A 67 9.55 -2.45 14.74
C HIS A 67 10.24 -1.11 14.46
N GLN A 68 11.38 -0.89 15.11
CA GLN A 68 12.24 0.25 14.80
C GLN A 68 12.81 0.08 13.39
N ILE A 69 12.76 1.14 12.59
CA ILE A 69 13.38 1.15 11.26
C ILE A 69 14.90 1.04 11.45
N PRO A 70 15.56 0.06 10.80
CA PRO A 70 17.02 -0.07 10.83
C PRO A 70 17.62 0.95 9.85
N ALA A 71 17.63 2.22 10.27
CA ALA A 71 18.17 3.36 9.51
C ALA A 71 19.58 3.73 9.97
#